data_AF-A0A970LTD2-F1
#
_entry.id   AF-A0A970LTD2-F1
#
_cell.length_a   1.000
_cell.length_b   1.000
_cell.length_c   1.000
_cell.angle_alpha   90.00
_cell.angle_beta   90.00
_cell.angle_gamma   90.00
#
_symmetry.space_group_name_H-M   'P 1'
#
loop_
_entity.id
_entity.type
_entity.pdbx_description
1 polymer ?
#
loop_
_entity_poly.entity_id
_entity_poly.type
_entity_poly.pdbx_seq_one_letter_code
_entity_poly.pdbx_strand_id
1 'polypeptide(L)'
;MVEWWNSLSLLGQIFACIAIPSTIIMIIQVIMMFFGLSHSGDADIDGDVNVDLDGDGVPDGIYGDDVDTDGDFESDAAADSGFRLLSVRGIISFFAIFGWTGLVVLKSGGSTLLALGVAASAGFATMVILALIFMWMFRLQSDGTMDIKYALGVSGKVYLRIPPQRQGTGKVNVMLQGRYAELPAVTDETDSIQFGEEIVVIGISGSNTLVVKRK
;
A
#
# COMPACT_ATOMS: atom_id res chain seq x y z
N MET A 1 19.96 20.66 31.69
CA MET A 1 18.61 20.63 31.06
C MET A 1 17.87 21.95 31.27
N VAL A 2 17.64 22.38 32.51
CA VAL A 2 16.96 23.66 32.80
C VAL A 2 17.74 24.87 32.25
N GLU A 3 19.07 24.87 32.34
CA GLU A 3 19.90 25.95 31.77
C GLU A 3 19.81 26.05 30.24
N TRP A 4 19.74 24.92 29.53
CA TRP A 4 19.55 24.93 28.09
C TRP A 4 18.18 25.48 27.70
N TRP A 5 17.13 25.03 28.39
CA TRP A 5 15.76 25.51 28.16
C TRP A 5 15.62 27.01 28.42
N ASN A 6 16.24 27.51 29.49
CA ASN A 6 16.23 28.92 29.85
C ASN A 6 17.12 29.79 28.93
N SER A 7 18.04 29.18 28.18
CA SER A 7 18.86 29.88 27.18
C SER A 7 18.13 30.13 25.86
N LEU A 8 16.99 29.46 25.63
CA LEU A 8 16.20 29.60 24.41
C LEU A 8 15.27 30.81 24.48
N SER A 9 15.07 31.46 23.33
CA SER A 9 13.97 32.41 23.17
C SER A 9 12.62 31.69 23.27
N LEU A 10 11.54 32.44 23.55
CA LEU A 10 10.18 31.90 23.62
C LEU A 10 9.80 31.11 22.35
N LEU A 11 10.21 31.60 21.17
CA LEU A 11 10.00 30.88 19.92
C LEU A 11 10.83 29.58 19.82
N GLY A 12 12.06 29.58 20.32
CA GLY A 12 12.89 28.37 20.40
C GLY A 12 12.29 27.31 21.32
N GLN A 13 11.67 27.73 22.43
CA GLN A 13 10.94 26.83 23.33
C GLN A 13 9.71 26.23 22.65
N ILE A 14 8.97 27.02 21.85
CA ILE A 14 7.84 26.52 21.06
C ILE A 14 8.30 25.46 20.05
N PHE A 15 9.38 25.75 19.30
CA PHE A 15 9.95 24.79 18.37
C PHE A 15 10.39 23.49 19.06
N ALA A 16 11.03 23.56 20.22
CA ALA A 16 11.40 22.38 21.00
C ALA A 16 10.17 21.60 21.51
N CYS A 17 9.13 22.32 21.96
CA CYS A 17 7.90 21.72 22.46
C CYS A 17 7.14 20.94 21.38
N ILE A 18 7.28 21.34 20.11
CA ILE A 18 6.72 20.61 18.96
C ILE A 18 7.67 19.47 18.54
N ALA A 19 8.97 19.73 18.43
CA ALA A 19 9.94 18.78 17.92
C ALA A 19 10.04 17.51 18.78
N ILE A 20 10.14 17.69 20.11
CA ILE A 20 10.40 16.62 21.07
C ILE A 20 9.29 15.55 21.01
N PRO A 21 7.99 15.86 21.23
CA PRO A 21 6.94 14.84 21.20
C PRO A 21 6.84 14.18 19.82
N SER A 22 6.94 14.93 18.73
CA SER A 22 6.93 14.35 17.38
C SER A 22 8.09 13.37 17.16
N THR A 23 9.30 13.68 17.64
CA THR A 23 10.43 12.74 17.57
C THR A 23 10.28 11.54 18.48
N ILE A 24 9.67 11.69 19.66
CA ILE A 24 9.39 10.55 20.54
C ILE A 24 8.44 9.58 19.85
N ILE A 25 7.36 10.10 19.26
CA ILE A 25 6.43 9.30 18.47
C ILE A 25 7.21 8.61 17.34
N MET A 26 7.95 9.37 16.53
CA MET A 26 8.74 8.81 15.42
C MET A 26 9.71 7.69 15.85
N ILE A 27 10.38 7.84 16.99
CA ILE A 27 11.29 6.81 17.55
C ILE A 27 10.51 5.57 17.95
N ILE A 28 9.38 5.72 18.65
CA ILE A 28 8.51 4.59 19.02
C ILE A 28 8.06 3.84 17.76
N GLN A 29 7.63 4.57 16.73
CA GLN A 29 7.22 3.98 15.45
C GLN A 29 8.34 3.19 14.79
N VAL A 30 9.55 3.74 14.74
CA VAL A 30 10.73 3.04 14.19
C VAL A 30 11.03 1.79 14.99
N ILE A 31 10.97 1.84 16.32
CA ILE A 31 11.18 0.67 17.18
C ILE A 31 10.13 -0.40 16.91
N MET A 32 8.84 -0.05 16.89
CA MET A 32 7.76 -1.00 16.61
C MET A 32 7.90 -1.66 15.23
N MET A 33 8.35 -0.89 14.22
CA MET A 33 8.65 -1.40 12.89
C MET A 33 9.75 -2.47 12.91
N PHE A 34 10.82 -2.28 13.71
CA PHE A 34 11.89 -3.28 13.83
C PHE A 34 11.43 -4.57 14.53
N PHE A 35 10.50 -4.48 15.47
CA PHE A 35 9.97 -5.64 16.20
C PHE A 35 8.79 -6.32 15.50
N GLY A 36 8.36 -5.83 14.32
CA GLY A 36 7.29 -6.45 13.54
C GLY A 36 5.91 -6.42 14.20
N LEU A 37 5.74 -5.58 15.24
CA LEU A 37 4.47 -5.41 15.94
C LEU A 37 3.49 -4.52 15.14
N SER A 38 3.97 -3.83 14.10
CA SER A 38 3.13 -3.18 13.08
C SER A 38 2.78 -4.17 11.97
N HIS A 39 1.66 -4.89 12.05
CA HIS A 39 1.32 -5.98 11.12
C HIS A 39 0.81 -5.55 9.73
N SER A 40 1.06 -4.30 9.32
CA SER A 40 0.74 -3.80 7.97
C SER A 40 1.49 -2.51 7.66
N GLY A 41 2.71 -2.34 8.20
CA GLY A 41 3.38 -1.06 8.05
C GLY A 41 2.58 0.09 8.66
N ASP A 42 1.70 -0.20 9.62
CA ASP A 42 0.91 0.77 10.39
C ASP A 42 1.57 1.00 11.73
N ALA A 43 1.96 2.24 11.94
CA ALA A 43 2.32 2.68 13.27
C ALA A 43 1.05 3.23 13.88
N ASP A 44 0.30 2.33 14.51
CA ASP A 44 -0.95 2.60 15.20
C ASP A 44 -0.74 3.77 16.17
N ILE A 45 -1.26 4.94 15.78
CA ILE A 45 -2.03 5.71 16.74
C ILE A 45 -3.44 5.13 16.65
N ASP A 46 -3.64 3.99 17.32
CA ASP A 46 -4.94 3.60 17.88
C ASP A 46 -5.24 4.48 19.12
N GLY A 47 -4.95 5.77 18.98
CA GLY A 47 -5.66 6.78 19.71
C GLY A 47 -6.87 7.05 18.86
N ASP A 48 -7.97 6.42 19.22
CA ASP A 48 -9.30 6.96 19.00
C ASP A 48 -9.32 8.41 19.52
N VAL A 49 -8.81 9.34 18.70
CA VAL A 49 -8.93 10.76 18.94
C VAL A 49 -10.26 11.12 18.31
N ASN A 50 -11.29 10.86 19.10
CA ASN A 50 -12.64 11.40 18.99
C ASN A 50 -12.56 12.93 19.03
N VAL A 51 -12.16 13.55 17.91
CA VAL A 51 -12.22 15.00 17.74
C VAL A 51 -13.66 15.33 17.35
N ASP A 52 -14.46 15.69 18.35
CA ASP A 52 -15.75 16.34 18.17
C ASP A 52 -15.50 17.79 17.73
N LEU A 53 -15.52 18.02 16.41
CA LEU A 53 -15.14 19.32 15.83
C LEU A 53 -16.29 20.33 15.91
N ASP A 54 -17.54 19.87 16.04
CA ASP A 54 -18.73 20.71 16.06
C ASP A 54 -19.41 20.83 17.44
N GLY A 55 -18.98 20.02 18.42
CA GLY A 55 -19.36 20.08 19.82
C GLY A 55 -20.67 19.37 20.15
N ASP A 56 -21.14 18.43 19.33
CA ASP A 56 -22.43 17.76 19.51
C ASP A 56 -22.37 16.51 20.41
N GLY A 57 -21.17 16.12 20.86
CA GLY A 57 -20.94 14.96 21.70
C GLY A 57 -20.85 13.63 20.95
N VAL A 58 -20.78 13.66 19.61
CA VAL A 58 -20.54 12.51 18.73
C VAL A 58 -19.18 12.68 18.05
N PRO A 59 -18.31 11.67 18.01
CA PRO A 59 -17.04 11.80 17.34
C PRO A 59 -17.17 11.84 15.82
N ASP A 60 -16.63 12.91 15.23
CA ASP A 60 -16.49 13.07 13.78
C ASP A 60 -15.39 12.14 13.24
N GLY A 61 -15.71 10.84 13.18
CA GLY A 61 -14.99 9.91 12.33
C GLY A 61 -15.12 10.41 10.89
N ILE A 62 -14.06 11.01 10.34
CA ILE A 62 -13.97 11.24 8.89
C ILE A 62 -14.09 9.85 8.25
N TYR A 63 -15.29 9.51 7.79
CA TYR A 63 -15.73 8.30 7.09
C TYR A 63 -15.45 6.93 7.71
N GLY A 64 -16.44 6.43 8.47
CA GLY A 64 -17.09 5.14 8.24
C GLY A 64 -16.73 3.98 9.16
N ASP A 65 -17.50 3.79 10.24
CA ASP A 65 -17.65 2.47 10.88
C ASP A 65 -19.07 2.27 11.41
N ASP A 66 -20.05 2.28 10.49
CA ASP A 66 -21.42 1.79 10.69
C ASP A 66 -22.28 2.02 9.44
N VAL A 67 -21.94 1.30 8.37
CA VAL A 67 -22.94 0.99 7.34
C VAL A 67 -22.94 -0.52 7.12
N ASP A 68 -23.90 -1.17 7.76
CA ASP A 68 -24.42 -2.47 7.33
C ASP A 68 -24.84 -2.33 5.85
N THR A 69 -24.02 -2.82 4.91
CA THR A 69 -24.43 -2.99 3.52
C THR A 69 -24.00 -4.36 3.03
N ASP A 70 -24.98 -5.25 3.13
CA ASP A 70 -25.07 -6.49 2.38
C ASP A 70 -25.04 -6.14 0.88
N GLY A 71 -23.88 -6.29 0.22
CA GLY A 71 -23.80 -6.06 -1.23
C GLY A 71 -22.39 -5.82 -1.77
N ASP A 72 -21.70 -6.91 -2.11
CA ASP A 72 -20.97 -7.10 -3.37
C ASP A 72 -20.22 -5.88 -3.98
N PHE A 73 -19.23 -5.30 -3.30
CA PHE A 73 -18.20 -4.45 -3.94
C PHE A 73 -16.82 -4.64 -3.27
N GLU A 74 -16.10 -5.68 -3.67
CA GLU A 74 -14.64 -5.78 -3.50
C GLU A 74 -13.97 -4.77 -4.45
N SER A 75 -13.38 -3.67 -3.94
CA SER A 75 -12.16 -3.00 -4.49
C SER A 75 -11.90 -1.53 -4.08
N ASP A 76 -12.07 -1.10 -2.81
CA ASP A 76 -11.54 0.25 -2.44
C ASP A 76 -11.07 0.47 -0.98
N ALA A 77 -11.22 -0.50 -0.07
CA ALA A 77 -10.80 -0.33 1.33
C ALA A 77 -9.28 -0.26 1.57
N ALA A 78 -8.46 -0.74 0.62
CA ALA A 78 -7.00 -0.72 0.74
C ALA A 78 -6.37 0.62 0.29
N ALA A 79 -7.02 1.34 -0.63
CA ALA A 79 -6.52 2.61 -1.15
C ALA A 79 -6.76 3.76 -0.18
N ASP A 80 -7.96 3.85 0.42
CA ASP A 80 -8.31 4.96 1.34
C ASP A 80 -7.49 4.91 2.64
N SER A 81 -7.27 3.70 3.18
CA SER A 81 -6.34 3.48 4.29
C SER A 81 -4.92 3.92 3.93
N GLY A 82 -4.42 3.57 2.73
CA GLY A 82 -3.08 3.95 2.28
C GLY A 82 -2.83 5.47 2.22
N PHE A 83 -3.84 6.26 1.83
CA PHE A 83 -3.72 7.72 1.77
C PHE A 83 -3.80 8.38 3.15
N ARG A 84 -4.63 7.87 4.07
CA ARG A 84 -4.71 8.34 5.46
C ARG A 84 -3.42 8.06 6.22
N LEU A 85 -2.83 6.90 6.02
CA LEU A 85 -1.57 6.47 6.64
C LEU A 85 -0.37 7.31 6.18
N LEU A 86 -0.38 7.75 4.93
CA LEU A 86 0.63 8.67 4.39
C LEU A 86 0.51 10.08 5.01
N SER A 87 -0.71 10.52 5.31
CA SER A 87 -0.98 11.81 5.93
C SER A 87 -0.42 11.91 7.36
N VAL A 88 -0.76 10.95 8.24
CA VAL A 88 -0.35 11.01 9.66
C VAL A 88 1.17 10.94 9.82
N ARG A 89 1.85 10.03 9.11
CA ARG A 89 3.32 9.94 9.12
C ARG A 89 3.98 11.17 8.50
N GLY A 90 3.40 11.69 7.42
CA GLY A 90 3.85 12.93 6.79
C GLY A 90 3.79 14.10 7.78
N ILE A 91 2.71 14.21 8.55
CA ILE A 91 2.49 15.26 9.54
C ILE A 91 3.45 15.14 10.73
N ILE A 92 3.64 13.94 11.29
CA ILE A 92 4.58 13.72 12.40
C ILE A 92 6.02 14.04 11.95
N SER A 93 6.40 13.60 10.75
CA SER A 93 7.72 13.87 10.16
C SER A 93 7.90 15.36 9.87
N PHE A 94 6.85 16.03 9.39
CA PHE A 94 6.81 17.47 9.19
C PHE A 94 7.12 18.20 10.50
N PHE A 95 6.38 17.90 11.58
CA PHE A 95 6.57 18.60 12.86
C PHE A 95 7.93 18.33 13.51
N ALA A 96 8.45 17.11 13.39
CA ALA A 96 9.79 16.77 13.84
C ALA A 96 10.85 17.64 13.13
N ILE A 97 10.83 17.70 11.80
CA ILE A 97 11.83 18.44 11.02
C ILE A 97 11.60 19.95 11.10
N PHE A 98 10.36 20.41 11.09
CA PHE A 98 10.00 21.81 11.31
C PHE A 98 10.53 22.30 12.67
N GLY A 99 10.28 21.55 13.73
CA GLY A 99 10.70 21.89 15.08
C GLY A 99 12.23 21.95 15.23
N TRP A 100 12.95 20.92 14.80
CA TRP A 100 14.41 20.91 14.89
C TRP A 100 15.07 21.94 13.96
N THR A 101 14.59 22.10 12.73
CA THR A 101 15.12 23.08 11.78
C THR A 101 14.92 24.50 12.27
N GLY A 102 13.73 24.83 12.76
CA GLY A 102 13.44 26.15 13.33
C GLY A 102 14.31 26.47 14.55
N LEU A 103 14.50 25.50 15.44
CA LEU A 103 15.37 25.66 16.61
C LEU A 103 16.83 25.89 16.23
N VAL A 104 17.36 25.13 15.26
CA VAL A 104 18.74 25.28 14.78
C VAL A 104 18.96 26.66 14.15
N VAL A 105 18.02 27.13 13.33
CA VAL A 105 18.11 28.44 12.68
C VAL A 105 18.06 29.59 13.69
N LEU A 106 17.24 29.49 14.74
CA LEU A 106 17.24 30.49 15.81
C LEU A 106 18.54 30.47 16.62
N LYS A 107 19.07 29.27 16.92
CA LYS A 107 20.31 29.14 17.68
C LYS A 107 21.54 29.61 16.90
N SER A 108 21.53 29.52 15.58
CA SER A 108 22.61 30.06 14.71
C SER A 108 22.57 31.58 14.56
N GLY A 109 21.64 32.28 15.22
CA GLY A 109 21.48 33.73 15.15
C GLY A 109 20.59 34.21 14.01
N GLY A 110 19.84 33.30 13.36
CA GLY A 110 18.87 33.64 12.33
C GLY A 110 17.68 34.43 12.87
N SER A 111 17.07 35.26 12.01
CA SER A 111 15.87 36.00 12.37
C SER A 111 14.65 35.08 12.50
N THR A 112 13.66 35.49 13.29
CA THR A 112 12.40 34.76 13.48
C THR A 112 11.70 34.40 12.17
N LEU A 113 11.66 35.35 11.23
CA LEU A 113 10.98 35.14 9.95
C LEU A 113 11.71 34.12 9.07
N LEU A 114 13.05 34.15 9.10
CA LEU A 114 13.88 33.18 8.38
C LEU A 114 13.71 31.78 8.99
N ALA A 115 13.73 31.67 10.33
CA ALA A 115 13.50 30.41 11.02
C ALA A 115 12.16 29.79 10.65
N LEU A 116 11.08 30.57 10.64
CA LEU A 116 9.75 30.09 10.28
C LEU A 116 9.67 29.63 8.82
N GLY A 117 10.23 30.41 7.88
CA GLY A 117 10.21 30.09 6.46
C GLY A 117 11.06 28.87 6.10
N VAL A 118 12.27 28.77 6.66
CA VAL A 118 13.15 27.61 6.42
C VAL A 118 12.59 26.36 7.09
N ALA A 119 12.06 26.45 8.31
CA ALA A 119 11.42 25.33 8.97
C ALA A 119 10.20 24.81 8.20
N ALA A 120 9.31 25.70 7.74
CA ALA A 120 8.10 25.34 7.01
C ALA A 120 8.44 24.68 5.66
N SER A 121 9.39 25.26 4.91
CA SER A 121 9.84 24.69 3.64
C SER A 121 10.55 23.34 3.82
N ALA A 122 11.40 23.18 4.84
CA ALA A 122 12.06 21.91 5.14
C ALA A 122 11.06 20.82 5.56
N GLY A 123 10.09 21.16 6.41
CA GLY A 123 9.01 20.24 6.79
C GLY A 123 8.19 19.81 5.58
N PHE A 124 7.73 20.76 4.76
CA PHE A 124 6.94 20.47 3.56
C PHE A 124 7.73 19.62 2.55
N ALA A 125 9.00 19.97 2.31
CA ALA A 125 9.88 19.18 1.44
C ALA A 125 9.99 17.73 1.91
N THR A 126 10.06 17.50 3.23
CA THR A 126 10.09 16.14 3.78
C THR A 126 8.80 15.37 3.48
N MET A 127 7.64 16.01 3.65
CA MET A 127 6.35 15.40 3.34
C MET A 127 6.29 14.96 1.86
N VAL A 128 6.74 15.82 0.95
CA VAL A 128 6.84 15.50 -0.49
C VAL A 128 7.82 14.36 -0.74
N ILE A 129 8.99 14.35 -0.09
CA ILE A 129 10.00 13.28 -0.22
C ILE A 129 9.42 11.93 0.19
N LEU A 130 8.71 11.85 1.33
CA LEU A 130 8.07 10.62 1.78
C LEU A 130 7.02 10.13 0.78
N ALA A 131 6.18 11.04 0.26
CA ALA A 131 5.20 10.70 -0.76
C ALA A 131 5.86 10.14 -2.04
N LEU A 132 6.96 10.74 -2.48
CA LEU A 132 7.72 10.25 -3.64
C LEU A 132 8.31 8.86 -3.39
N ILE A 133 8.84 8.59 -2.19
CA ILE A 133 9.38 7.27 -1.84
C ILE A 133 8.29 6.20 -1.93
N PHE A 134 7.11 6.44 -1.36
CA PHE A 134 6.00 5.50 -1.45
C PHE A 134 5.50 5.32 -2.88
N MET A 135 5.34 6.42 -3.63
CA MET A 135 4.96 6.36 -5.04
C MET A 135 5.95 5.52 -5.85
N TRP A 136 7.25 5.65 -5.59
CA TRP A 136 8.27 4.87 -6.27
C TRP A 136 8.21 3.39 -5.85
N MET A 137 7.93 3.11 -4.59
CA MET A 137 7.73 1.75 -4.09
C MET A 137 6.55 1.05 -4.77
N PHE A 138 5.42 1.74 -4.91
CA PHE A 138 4.26 1.23 -5.65
C PHE A 138 4.57 1.00 -7.13
N ARG A 139 5.38 1.86 -7.75
CA ARG A 139 5.84 1.65 -9.14
C ARG A 139 6.76 0.44 -9.32
N LEU A 140 7.34 -0.07 -8.23
CA LEU A 140 8.15 -1.29 -8.24
C LEU A 140 7.34 -2.54 -7.94
N GLN A 141 6.09 -2.42 -7.50
CA GLN A 141 5.21 -3.57 -7.41
C GLN A 141 4.82 -3.99 -8.83
N SER A 142 5.32 -5.16 -9.24
CA SER A 142 4.90 -5.80 -10.48
C SER A 142 3.49 -6.32 -10.29
N ASP A 143 2.56 -5.93 -11.17
CA ASP A 143 1.26 -6.57 -11.26
C ASP A 143 1.48 -8.08 -11.45
N GLY A 144 1.07 -8.85 -10.45
CA GLY A 144 1.10 -10.32 -10.49
C GLY A 144 -0.05 -10.91 -11.30
N THR A 145 -0.86 -10.07 -11.96
CA THR A 145 -2.03 -10.47 -12.72
C THR A 145 -1.60 -11.15 -14.01
N MET A 146 -1.68 -12.48 -13.99
CA MET A 146 -1.46 -13.32 -15.17
C MET A 146 -2.53 -13.01 -16.21
N ASP A 147 -2.15 -12.34 -17.30
CA ASP A 147 -3.07 -12.09 -18.41
C ASP A 147 -3.14 -13.34 -19.31
N ILE A 148 -4.29 -14.00 -19.25
CA ILE A 148 -4.58 -15.25 -19.96
C ILE A 148 -4.58 -15.07 -21.47
N LYS A 149 -4.69 -13.83 -21.98
CA LYS A 149 -4.57 -13.54 -23.42
C LYS A 149 -3.22 -14.01 -23.98
N TYR A 150 -2.16 -13.98 -23.17
CA TYR A 150 -0.84 -14.49 -23.56
C TYR A 150 -0.76 -16.02 -23.59
N ALA A 151 -1.82 -16.73 -23.19
CA ALA A 151 -1.89 -18.18 -23.32
C ALA A 151 -2.16 -18.65 -24.74
N LEU A 152 -2.68 -17.79 -25.63
CA LEU A 152 -2.96 -18.16 -27.02
C LEU A 152 -1.69 -18.58 -27.76
N GLY A 153 -1.70 -19.79 -28.33
CA GLY A 153 -0.56 -20.37 -29.05
C GLY A 153 0.50 -21.03 -28.16
N VAL A 154 0.38 -20.93 -26.84
CA VAL A 154 1.32 -21.60 -25.90
C VAL A 154 1.04 -23.10 -25.87
N SER A 155 2.11 -23.89 -25.89
CA SER A 155 2.03 -25.34 -25.68
C SER A 155 2.08 -25.68 -24.19
N GLY A 156 1.34 -26.70 -23.79
CA GLY A 156 1.29 -27.17 -22.41
C GLY A 156 1.07 -28.68 -22.33
N LYS A 157 0.86 -29.17 -21.12
CA LYS A 157 0.52 -30.56 -20.85
C LYS A 157 -0.77 -30.69 -20.07
N VAL A 158 -1.55 -31.72 -20.37
CA VAL A 158 -2.78 -32.01 -19.63
C VAL A 158 -2.45 -32.54 -18.23
N TYR A 159 -2.96 -31.85 -17.21
CA TYR A 159 -2.86 -32.25 -15.80
C TYR A 159 -4.11 -32.97 -15.31
N LEU A 160 -5.27 -32.67 -15.90
CA LEU A 160 -6.51 -33.41 -15.66
C LEU A 160 -7.20 -33.65 -16.99
N ARG A 161 -7.61 -34.91 -17.23
CA ARG A 161 -8.26 -35.36 -18.45
C ARG A 161 -9.36 -34.38 -18.89
N ILE A 162 -9.35 -34.03 -20.17
CA ILE A 162 -10.32 -33.11 -20.76
C ILE A 162 -11.37 -33.93 -21.51
N PRO A 163 -12.65 -33.92 -21.07
CA PRO A 163 -13.73 -34.59 -21.79
C PRO A 163 -13.95 -34.00 -23.20
N PRO A 164 -14.43 -34.81 -24.17
CA PRO A 164 -14.62 -34.36 -25.54
C PRO A 164 -15.77 -33.34 -25.64
N GLN A 165 -15.81 -32.58 -26.73
CA GLN A 165 -16.92 -31.71 -27.12
C GLN A 165 -17.43 -30.77 -26.00
N ARG A 166 -16.52 -30.21 -25.20
CA ARG A 166 -16.83 -29.35 -24.05
C ARG A 166 -17.82 -29.96 -23.04
N GLN A 167 -17.94 -31.29 -22.99
CA GLN A 167 -18.85 -31.98 -22.05
C GLN A 167 -18.41 -31.86 -20.59
N GLY A 168 -17.18 -31.39 -20.35
CA GLY A 168 -16.69 -31.03 -19.01
C GLY A 168 -15.38 -30.24 -19.11
N THR A 169 -14.88 -29.83 -17.94
CA THR A 169 -13.63 -29.09 -17.80
C THR A 169 -12.52 -29.99 -17.29
N GLY A 170 -11.38 -29.96 -17.96
CA GLY A 170 -10.13 -30.51 -17.45
C GLY A 170 -9.19 -29.39 -16.98
N LYS A 171 -7.91 -29.72 -16.79
CA LYS A 171 -6.88 -28.77 -16.38
C LYS A 171 -5.60 -29.01 -17.16
N VAL A 172 -4.92 -27.91 -17.50
CA VAL A 172 -3.65 -27.93 -18.25
C VAL A 172 -2.61 -27.11 -17.51
N ASN A 173 -1.37 -27.57 -17.60
CA ASN A 173 -0.20 -26.81 -17.17
C ASN A 173 0.43 -26.14 -18.40
N VAL A 174 0.43 -24.82 -18.39
CA VAL A 174 1.01 -23.97 -19.45
C VAL A 174 2.06 -23.03 -18.85
N MET A 175 3.07 -22.68 -19.66
CA MET A 175 4.11 -21.73 -19.26
C MET A 175 3.70 -20.32 -19.69
N LEU A 176 3.18 -19.53 -18.76
CA LEU A 176 2.72 -18.16 -19.01
C LEU A 176 3.66 -17.16 -18.34
N GLN A 177 4.21 -16.26 -19.14
CA GLN A 177 5.06 -15.16 -18.65
C GLN A 177 6.22 -15.64 -17.73
N GLY A 178 6.81 -16.81 -18.03
CA GLY A 178 7.92 -17.36 -17.25
C GLY A 178 7.51 -18.19 -16.03
N ARG A 179 6.21 -18.43 -15.80
CA ARG A 179 5.68 -19.22 -14.68
C ARG A 179 4.78 -20.36 -15.17
N TYR A 180 4.87 -21.51 -14.52
CA TYR A 180 3.90 -22.60 -14.71
C TYR A 180 2.56 -22.22 -14.08
N ALA A 181 1.51 -22.25 -14.90
CA ALA A 181 0.14 -21.97 -14.51
C ALA A 181 -0.75 -23.18 -14.78
N GLU A 182 -1.52 -23.59 -13.77
CA GLU A 182 -2.58 -24.59 -13.92
C GLU A 182 -3.89 -23.86 -14.25
N LEU A 183 -4.40 -24.05 -15.46
CA LEU A 183 -5.61 -23.37 -15.92
C LEU A 183 -6.68 -24.39 -16.35
N PRO A 184 -7.97 -24.10 -16.12
CA PRO A 184 -9.03 -24.95 -16.61
C PRO A 184 -9.05 -24.93 -18.14
N ALA A 185 -9.32 -26.09 -18.74
CA ALA A 185 -9.30 -26.25 -20.18
C ALA A 185 -10.47 -27.09 -20.70
N VAL A 186 -10.92 -26.76 -21.91
CA VAL A 186 -11.93 -27.49 -22.66
C VAL A 186 -11.41 -27.80 -24.06
N THR A 187 -11.91 -28.86 -24.67
CA THR A 187 -11.59 -29.22 -26.05
C THR A 187 -12.85 -29.37 -26.89
N ASP A 188 -12.73 -29.00 -28.17
CA ASP A 188 -13.76 -29.20 -29.19
C ASP A 188 -13.56 -30.51 -29.95
N GLU A 189 -12.51 -31.28 -29.64
CA GLU A 189 -12.26 -32.59 -30.23
C GLU A 189 -13.33 -33.63 -29.82
N THR A 190 -13.56 -34.59 -30.70
CA THR A 190 -14.48 -35.73 -30.48
C THR A 190 -13.95 -36.75 -29.48
N ASP A 191 -12.63 -36.81 -29.32
CA ASP A 191 -11.96 -37.71 -28.38
C ASP A 191 -11.52 -36.96 -27.12
N SER A 192 -11.51 -37.65 -25.97
CA SER A 192 -10.99 -37.07 -24.74
C SER A 192 -9.47 -36.99 -24.77
N ILE A 193 -8.91 -35.88 -24.30
CA ILE A 193 -7.45 -35.69 -24.17
C ILE A 193 -7.02 -36.22 -22.80
N GLN A 194 -6.11 -37.21 -22.78
CA GLN A 194 -5.68 -37.88 -21.57
C GLN A 194 -4.63 -37.10 -20.79
N PHE A 195 -4.42 -37.49 -19.53
CA PHE A 195 -3.34 -36.97 -18.69
C PHE A 195 -1.98 -37.12 -19.37
N GLY A 196 -1.17 -36.05 -19.32
CA GLY A 196 0.19 -36.04 -19.84
C GLY A 196 0.33 -35.76 -21.34
N GLU A 197 -0.77 -35.71 -22.10
CA GLU A 197 -0.74 -35.34 -23.52
C GLU A 197 -0.31 -33.89 -23.73
N GLU A 198 0.40 -33.63 -24.83
CA GLU A 198 0.78 -32.28 -25.25
C GLU A 198 -0.37 -31.60 -25.97
N ILE A 199 -0.66 -30.37 -25.57
CA ILE A 199 -1.73 -29.54 -26.11
C ILE A 199 -1.19 -28.19 -26.55
N VAL A 200 -1.93 -27.54 -27.44
CA VAL A 200 -1.74 -26.13 -27.78
C VAL A 200 -3.03 -25.37 -27.53
N VAL A 201 -2.92 -24.20 -26.92
CA VAL A 201 -4.04 -23.30 -26.67
C VAL A 201 -4.44 -22.60 -27.97
N ILE A 202 -5.68 -22.76 -28.39
CA ILE A 202 -6.24 -22.19 -29.62
C ILE A 202 -7.21 -21.05 -29.36
N GLY A 203 -7.72 -20.93 -28.13
CA GLY A 203 -8.74 -19.96 -27.80
C GLY A 203 -8.88 -19.79 -26.28
N ILE A 204 -9.69 -18.82 -25.90
CA ILE A 204 -10.12 -18.59 -24.53
C ILE A 204 -11.64 -18.62 -24.54
N SER A 205 -12.23 -19.34 -23.59
CA SER A 205 -13.68 -19.47 -23.41
C SER A 205 -14.06 -18.89 -22.05
N GLY A 206 -14.82 -17.79 -22.04
CA GLY A 206 -15.17 -17.08 -20.80
C GLY A 206 -14.00 -16.26 -20.25
N SER A 207 -13.93 -16.14 -18.92
CA SER A 207 -12.94 -15.29 -18.23
C SER A 207 -11.64 -16.00 -17.86
N ASN A 208 -11.66 -17.33 -17.63
CA ASN A 208 -10.49 -18.05 -17.10
C ASN A 208 -10.24 -19.45 -17.71
N THR A 209 -10.95 -19.83 -18.77
CA THR A 209 -10.86 -21.20 -19.34
C THR A 209 -10.22 -21.20 -20.71
N LEU A 210 -9.25 -22.10 -20.93
CA LEU A 210 -8.55 -22.24 -22.20
C LEU A 210 -9.26 -23.24 -23.11
N VAL A 211 -9.34 -22.91 -24.40
CA VAL A 211 -9.72 -23.86 -25.44
C VAL A 211 -8.44 -24.45 -26.01
N VAL A 212 -8.32 -25.78 -25.94
CA VAL A 212 -7.08 -26.48 -26.28
C VAL A 212 -7.34 -27.60 -27.28
N LYS A 213 -6.35 -27.86 -28.13
CA LYS A 213 -6.31 -29.02 -29.02
C LYS A 213 -5.04 -29.82 -28.77
N ARG A 214 -5.06 -31.11 -29.10
CA ARG A 214 -3.86 -31.93 -29.15
C ARG A 214 -2.87 -31.35 -30.17
N LYS A 215 -1.59 -31.35 -29.79
CA LYS A 215 -0.50 -30.88 -30.66
C LYS A 215 -0.22 -31.86 -31.80
#